data_AF-X1R3T6-F1
#
_entry.id   AF-X1R3T6-F1
#
_cell.length_a   1.000
_cell.length_b   1.000
_cell.length_c   1.000
_cell.angle_alpha   90.00
_cell.angle_beta   90.00
_cell.angle_gamma   90.00
#
_symmetry.space_group_name_H-M   'P 1'
#
loop_
_entity.id
_entity.type
_entity.pdbx_description
1 polymer ?
#
loop_
_entity_poly.entity_id
_entity_poly.type
_entity_poly.pdbx_seq_one_letter_code
_entity_poly.pdbx_strand_id
1 'polypeptide(L)'
;LNKFLKNEKNPVNADMVIIDEASMMDIRLMRNLLLAIKPQTGVIFVGDVDQLPAVGPGNVLSDIIGSGIVPVIELKKIYRQEGESLIIYNAHKVRDGQFPYIGKPKNNDFFFIEKNEPEEVVDLILNLLTQRIPKSFNYNPLYDVQVIVPTNKGIVGVNNLNSRIQDILNFNSQKVLRGSVQYRLNDKVMQLKNNYEKDVYNGDIGFINGIDMEMEEITVNFDGRNVDYSFF
;
A
#
# COMPACT_ATOMS: atom_id res chain seq x y z
N LEU A 1 -14.89 -21.47 -4.29
CA LEU A 1 -15.95 -20.58 -3.74
C LEU A 1 -15.64 -20.35 -2.28
N ASN A 2 -14.97 -19.24 -1.96
CA ASN A 2 -14.62 -18.90 -0.58
C ASN A 2 -15.93 -18.64 0.18
N LYS A 3 -16.24 -19.48 1.17
CA LYS A 3 -17.37 -19.27 2.07
C LYS A 3 -16.89 -18.41 3.24
N PHE A 4 -17.63 -17.35 3.55
CA PHE A 4 -17.38 -16.57 4.75
C PHE A 4 -17.75 -17.40 6.00
N LEU A 5 -16.88 -17.35 7.01
CA LEU A 5 -17.12 -18.01 8.31
C LEU A 5 -18.35 -17.43 9.02
N LYS A 6 -18.57 -16.12 8.87
CA LYS A 6 -19.69 -15.36 9.41
C LYS A 6 -20.71 -15.05 8.31
N ASN A 7 -22.00 -15.17 8.66
CA ASN A 7 -23.14 -15.00 7.75
C ASN A 7 -24.44 -14.86 8.55
N GLU A 8 -25.58 -14.79 7.87
CA GLU A 8 -26.92 -14.64 8.47
C GLU A 8 -27.25 -15.73 9.51
N LYS A 9 -26.79 -16.98 9.30
CA LYS A 9 -27.03 -18.11 10.23
C LYS A 9 -25.98 -18.19 11.35
N ASN A 10 -24.83 -17.56 11.16
CA ASN A 10 -23.74 -17.49 12.14
C ASN A 10 -23.22 -16.05 12.18
N PRO A 11 -23.96 -15.12 12.80
CA PRO A 11 -23.62 -13.71 12.75
C PRO A 11 -22.34 -13.38 13.52
N VAL A 12 -21.80 -12.20 13.26
CA VAL A 12 -20.72 -11.59 14.05
C VAL A 12 -21.23 -11.42 15.49
N ASN A 13 -20.42 -11.85 16.45
CA ASN A 13 -20.75 -11.74 17.86
C ASN A 13 -20.15 -10.47 18.45
N ALA A 14 -20.74 -9.32 18.12
CA ALA A 14 -20.32 -8.02 18.61
C ALA A 14 -21.53 -7.08 18.78
N ASP A 15 -21.46 -6.18 19.76
CA ASP A 15 -22.45 -5.12 19.95
C ASP A 15 -22.21 -3.93 19.02
N MET A 16 -20.95 -3.73 18.61
CA MET A 16 -20.53 -2.71 17.66
C MET A 16 -19.49 -3.27 16.69
N VAL A 17 -19.61 -2.92 15.42
CA VAL A 17 -18.61 -3.22 14.37
C VAL A 17 -18.17 -1.92 13.75
N ILE A 18 -16.86 -1.67 13.76
CA ILE A 18 -16.23 -0.51 13.13
C ILE A 18 -15.45 -1.02 11.92
N ILE A 19 -15.72 -0.43 10.77
CA ILE A 19 -15.06 -0.76 9.52
C ILE A 19 -14.27 0.47 9.09
N ASP A 20 -12.95 0.35 9.15
CA ASP A 20 -12.06 1.35 8.58
C ASP A 20 -11.80 1.05 7.09
N GLU A 21 -11.40 2.08 6.34
CA GLU A 21 -11.20 2.03 4.88
C GLU A 21 -12.40 1.44 4.10
N ALA A 22 -13.61 1.80 4.53
CA ALA A 22 -14.86 1.31 3.93
C ALA A 22 -15.02 1.72 2.45
N SER A 23 -14.28 2.73 1.97
CA SER A 23 -14.22 3.14 0.55
C SER A 23 -13.65 2.04 -0.35
N MET A 24 -12.81 1.15 0.18
CA MET A 24 -12.22 0.03 -0.57
C MET A 24 -13.14 -1.19 -0.70
N MET A 25 -14.31 -1.18 -0.05
CA MET A 25 -15.24 -2.32 -0.06
C MET A 25 -16.11 -2.37 -1.31
N ASP A 26 -16.07 -3.51 -2.00
CA ASP A 26 -17.00 -3.77 -3.10
C ASP A 26 -18.40 -4.18 -2.61
N ILE A 27 -19.38 -4.19 -3.54
CA ILE A 27 -20.77 -4.54 -3.23
C ILE A 27 -20.94 -5.95 -2.67
N ARG A 28 -20.08 -6.89 -3.06
CA ARG A 28 -20.18 -8.29 -2.60
C ARG A 28 -19.70 -8.41 -1.17
N LEU A 29 -18.59 -7.78 -0.82
CA LEU A 29 -18.04 -7.79 0.51
C LEU A 29 -18.98 -7.05 1.48
N MET A 30 -19.47 -5.86 1.08
CA MET A 30 -20.45 -5.12 1.90
C MET A 30 -21.70 -5.96 2.16
N ARG A 31 -22.30 -6.56 1.12
CA ARG A 31 -23.50 -7.39 1.28
C ARG A 31 -23.26 -8.54 2.26
N ASN A 32 -22.15 -9.26 2.13
CA ASN A 32 -21.86 -10.40 3.01
C ASN A 32 -21.57 -9.96 4.44
N LEU A 33 -20.88 -8.82 4.63
CA LEU A 33 -20.69 -8.22 5.94
C LEU A 33 -22.03 -7.90 6.58
N LEU A 34 -22.89 -7.12 5.91
CA LEU A 34 -24.19 -6.70 6.43
C LEU A 34 -25.10 -7.90 6.76
N LEU A 35 -25.10 -8.95 5.92
CA LEU A 35 -25.83 -10.19 6.22
C LEU A 35 -25.32 -10.90 7.47
N ALA A 36 -24.08 -10.66 7.88
CA ALA A 36 -23.51 -11.23 9.09
C ALA A 36 -23.71 -10.34 10.33
N ILE A 37 -24.28 -9.14 10.20
CA ILE A 37 -24.55 -8.23 11.32
C ILE A 37 -25.91 -8.56 11.95
N LYS A 38 -25.98 -8.60 13.29
CA LYS A 38 -27.26 -8.80 14.00
C LYS A 38 -28.06 -7.48 14.00
N PRO A 39 -29.41 -7.52 14.03
CA PRO A 39 -30.23 -6.30 14.04
C PRO A 39 -29.90 -5.30 15.15
N GLN A 40 -29.44 -5.78 16.31
CA GLN A 40 -29.07 -4.96 17.46
C GLN A 40 -27.60 -4.46 17.45
N THR A 41 -26.79 -4.90 16.49
CA THR A 41 -25.38 -4.53 16.40
C THR A 41 -25.25 -3.16 15.73
N GLY A 42 -24.60 -2.20 16.40
CA GLY A 42 -24.24 -0.93 15.79
C GLY A 42 -23.13 -1.10 14.75
N VAL A 43 -23.22 -0.40 13.62
CA VAL A 43 -22.19 -0.44 12.57
C VAL A 43 -21.72 0.97 12.26
N ILE A 44 -20.40 1.17 12.28
CA ILE A 44 -19.75 2.43 11.91
C ILE A 44 -18.87 2.16 10.70
N PHE A 45 -19.13 2.89 9.61
CA PHE A 45 -18.26 2.93 8.45
C PHE A 45 -17.38 4.16 8.52
N VAL A 46 -16.07 3.97 8.40
CA VAL A 46 -15.06 5.01 8.32
C VAL A 46 -14.34 4.83 6.99
N GLY A 47 -14.16 5.90 6.24
CA GLY A 47 -13.49 5.86 4.95
C GLY A 47 -13.49 7.23 4.28
N ASP A 48 -12.66 7.34 3.24
CA ASP A 48 -12.53 8.53 2.43
C ASP A 48 -13.10 8.27 1.02
N VAL A 49 -14.16 8.99 0.65
CA VAL A 49 -14.81 8.85 -0.66
C VAL A 49 -14.01 9.45 -1.80
N ASP A 50 -13.00 10.29 -1.50
CA ASP A 50 -12.12 10.90 -2.49
C ASP A 50 -10.89 10.02 -2.79
N GLN A 51 -10.73 8.89 -2.09
CA GLN A 51 -9.71 7.87 -2.39
C GLN A 51 -10.05 7.03 -3.63
N LEU A 52 -9.11 6.16 -4.02
CA LEU A 52 -9.35 5.19 -5.08
C LEU A 52 -10.57 4.30 -4.73
N PRO A 53 -11.46 4.04 -5.71
CA PRO A 53 -12.60 3.18 -5.48
C PRO A 53 -12.17 1.73 -5.25
N ALA A 54 -13.09 0.92 -4.71
CA ALA A 54 -12.93 -0.52 -4.65
C ALA A 54 -12.51 -1.11 -6.01
N VAL A 55 -11.62 -2.11 -5.98
CA VAL A 55 -11.22 -2.85 -7.20
C VAL A 55 -12.40 -3.65 -7.77
N GLY A 56 -13.26 -4.14 -6.88
CA GLY A 56 -14.51 -4.83 -7.24
C GLY A 56 -15.64 -3.85 -7.60
N PRO A 57 -16.76 -4.35 -8.11
CA PRO A 57 -17.86 -3.50 -8.57
C PRO A 57 -18.60 -2.79 -7.42
N GLY A 58 -19.05 -1.57 -7.70
CA GLY A 58 -19.91 -0.75 -6.83
C GLY A 58 -19.16 0.38 -6.13
N ASN A 59 -19.87 1.48 -5.80
CA ASN A 59 -19.34 2.61 -5.04
C ASN A 59 -20.11 2.75 -3.72
N VAL A 60 -20.01 1.71 -2.90
CA VAL A 60 -20.98 1.45 -1.83
C VAL A 60 -21.00 2.55 -0.77
N LEU A 61 -19.83 3.01 -0.33
CA LEU A 61 -19.74 4.07 0.69
C LEU A 61 -20.36 5.38 0.18
N SER A 62 -20.04 5.77 -1.05
CA SER A 62 -20.62 6.96 -1.69
C SER A 62 -22.13 6.84 -1.87
N ASP A 63 -22.63 5.67 -2.25
CA ASP A 63 -24.07 5.41 -2.43
C ASP A 63 -24.81 5.47 -1.08
N ILE A 64 -24.20 4.93 0.00
CA ILE A 64 -24.73 5.03 1.36
C ILE A 64 -24.83 6.50 1.79
N ILE A 65 -23.78 7.29 1.57
CA ILE A 65 -23.77 8.72 1.90
C ILE A 65 -24.83 9.48 1.09
N GLY A 66 -24.88 9.23 -0.22
CA GLY A 66 -25.82 9.87 -1.14
C GLY A 66 -27.28 9.48 -0.90
N SER A 67 -27.54 8.35 -0.24
CA SER A 67 -28.91 7.90 0.06
C SER A 67 -29.65 8.83 1.03
N GLY A 68 -28.94 9.54 1.90
CA GLY A 68 -29.53 10.35 2.98
C GLY A 68 -30.27 9.55 4.05
N ILE A 69 -30.21 8.21 4.02
CA ILE A 69 -30.89 7.32 4.99
C ILE A 69 -30.01 7.07 6.21
N VAL A 70 -28.71 6.92 6.00
CA VAL A 70 -27.74 6.62 7.07
C VAL A 70 -27.19 7.93 7.65
N PRO A 71 -27.06 8.07 8.98
CA PRO A 71 -26.40 9.22 9.58
C PRO A 71 -24.94 9.33 9.11
N VAL A 72 -24.56 10.48 8.57
CA VAL A 72 -23.20 10.75 8.07
C VAL A 72 -22.58 11.91 8.84
N ILE A 73 -21.33 11.73 9.26
CA ILE A 73 -20.51 12.79 9.86
C ILE A 73 -19.29 12.99 8.95
N GLU A 74 -19.18 14.17 8.36
CA GLU A 74 -18.04 14.55 7.51
C GLU A 74 -17.00 15.34 8.32
N LEU A 75 -15.77 14.81 8.41
CA LEU A 75 -14.68 15.47 9.11
C LEU A 75 -13.97 16.48 8.19
N LYS A 76 -14.27 17.77 8.37
CA LYS A 76 -13.74 18.85 7.51
C LYS A 76 -12.42 19.48 7.97
N LYS A 77 -12.05 19.28 9.24
CA LYS A 77 -10.90 19.94 9.85
C LYS A 77 -9.66 19.06 9.80
N ILE A 78 -8.61 19.55 9.15
CA ILE A 78 -7.31 18.88 9.05
C ILE A 78 -6.42 19.35 10.21
N TYR A 79 -5.93 18.39 11.00
CA TYR A 79 -5.06 18.65 12.15
C TYR A 79 -3.58 18.29 11.89
N ARG A 80 -3.27 17.67 10.75
CA ARG A 80 -1.91 17.26 10.39
C ARG A 80 -1.13 18.50 9.91
N GLN A 81 -0.15 18.94 10.70
CA GLN A 81 0.81 20.04 10.44
C GLN A 81 0.18 21.31 9.84
N GLU A 82 -0.22 22.24 10.71
CA GLU A 82 -0.59 23.65 10.49
C GLU A 82 -0.47 24.18 9.05
N GLY A 83 -1.44 23.88 8.16
CA GLY A 83 -1.79 24.65 6.95
C GLY A 83 -0.71 24.97 5.88
N GLU A 84 0.56 24.64 6.12
CA GLU A 84 1.70 25.04 5.29
C GLU A 84 2.31 23.87 4.50
N SER A 85 1.80 22.65 4.67
CA SER A 85 2.24 21.49 3.89
C SER A 85 1.77 21.59 2.44
N LEU A 86 2.72 21.59 1.50
CA LEU A 86 2.38 21.55 0.08
C LEU A 86 1.79 20.20 -0.34
N ILE A 87 2.08 19.12 0.39
CA ILE A 87 1.45 17.80 0.15
C ILE A 87 -0.07 17.91 0.33
N ILE A 88 -0.52 18.46 1.47
CA ILE A 88 -1.96 18.62 1.77
C ILE A 88 -2.61 19.58 0.78
N TYR A 89 -1.97 20.72 0.54
CA TYR A 89 -2.46 21.71 -0.41
C TYR A 89 -2.63 21.14 -1.83
N ASN A 90 -1.65 20.37 -2.30
CA ASN A 90 -1.68 19.77 -3.63
C ASN A 90 -2.66 18.60 -3.72
N ALA A 91 -2.86 17.83 -2.64
CA ALA A 91 -3.88 16.78 -2.60
C ALA A 91 -5.29 17.35 -2.85
N HIS A 92 -5.63 18.48 -2.20
CA HIS A 92 -6.91 19.16 -2.46
C HIS A 92 -7.03 19.64 -3.90
N LYS A 93 -5.97 20.20 -4.48
CA LYS A 93 -5.99 20.62 -5.88
C LYS A 93 -6.28 19.46 -6.84
N VAL A 94 -5.59 18.33 -6.67
CA VAL A 94 -5.83 17.14 -7.51
C VAL A 94 -7.28 16.67 -7.36
N ARG A 95 -7.80 16.56 -6.13
CA ARG A 95 -9.20 16.22 -5.88
C ARG A 95 -10.16 17.17 -6.60
N ASP A 96 -9.87 18.46 -6.57
CA ASP A 96 -10.70 19.50 -7.19
C ASP A 96 -10.45 19.65 -8.72
N GLY A 97 -9.71 18.72 -9.33
CA GLY A 97 -9.41 18.71 -10.77
C GLY A 97 -8.41 19.78 -11.22
N GLN A 98 -7.66 20.38 -10.29
CA GLN A 98 -6.68 21.41 -10.52
C GLN A 98 -5.25 20.86 -10.52
N PHE A 99 -4.38 21.45 -11.35
CA PHE A 99 -2.97 21.06 -11.39
C PHE A 99 -2.26 21.43 -10.06
N PRO A 100 -1.38 20.55 -9.51
CA PRO A 100 -0.62 20.83 -8.30
C PRO A 100 0.19 22.13 -8.39
N TYR A 101 0.32 22.84 -7.28
CA TYR A 101 1.25 23.96 -7.18
C TYR A 101 2.68 23.46 -7.02
N ILE A 102 3.54 23.89 -7.95
CA ILE A 102 4.94 23.49 -8.07
C ILE A 102 5.92 24.59 -7.62
N GLY A 103 5.44 25.60 -6.89
CA GLY A 103 6.30 26.67 -6.38
C GLY A 103 7.22 26.19 -5.25
N LYS A 104 8.07 27.09 -4.74
CA LYS A 104 9.03 26.75 -3.70
C LYS A 104 8.31 26.37 -2.39
N PRO A 105 8.55 25.17 -1.83
CA PRO A 105 7.98 24.79 -0.55
C PRO A 105 8.56 25.66 0.56
N LYS A 106 7.73 26.05 1.53
CA LYS A 106 8.23 26.60 2.81
C LYS A 106 8.85 25.51 3.68
N ASN A 107 8.30 24.30 3.62
CA ASN A 107 8.61 23.20 4.55
C ASN A 107 9.35 22.01 3.90
N ASN A 108 9.90 22.16 2.68
CA ASN A 108 10.65 21.12 1.95
C ASN A 108 9.98 19.73 1.93
N ASP A 109 8.65 19.68 1.86
CA ASP A 109 7.85 18.45 1.95
C ASP A 109 7.36 17.95 0.59
N PHE A 110 7.24 18.83 -0.42
CA PHE A 110 6.83 18.48 -1.77
C PHE A 110 7.83 18.99 -2.81
N PHE A 111 8.21 18.10 -3.75
CA PHE A 111 9.07 18.42 -4.87
C PHE A 111 8.45 17.89 -6.16
N PHE A 112 8.35 18.76 -7.17
CA PHE A 112 7.98 18.36 -8.52
C PHE A 112 9.21 18.48 -9.43
N ILE A 113 9.59 17.38 -10.06
CA ILE A 113 10.75 17.32 -10.96
C ILE A 113 10.27 16.71 -12.28
N GLU A 114 10.19 17.55 -13.31
CA GLU A 114 9.76 17.15 -14.64
C GLU A 114 10.94 16.58 -15.44
N LYS A 115 10.68 15.46 -16.12
CA LYS A 115 11.62 14.75 -16.98
C LYS A 115 10.87 14.25 -18.21
N ASN A 116 11.45 14.45 -19.38
CA ASN A 116 10.83 14.07 -20.66
C ASN A 116 11.20 12.65 -21.08
N GLU A 117 12.38 12.17 -20.67
CA GLU A 117 12.89 10.85 -21.03
C GLU A 117 12.72 9.85 -19.89
N PRO A 118 12.11 8.67 -20.13
CA PRO A 118 11.89 7.66 -19.10
C PRO A 118 13.17 7.19 -18.37
N GLU A 119 14.30 7.07 -19.07
CA GLU A 119 15.57 6.67 -18.43
C GLU A 119 16.09 7.75 -17.48
N GLU A 120 15.90 9.03 -17.80
CA GLU A 120 16.26 10.12 -16.88
C GLU A 120 15.43 10.08 -15.59
N VAL A 121 14.18 9.60 -15.66
CA VAL A 121 13.33 9.40 -14.48
C VAL A 121 13.89 8.28 -13.60
N VAL A 122 14.32 7.17 -14.21
CA VAL A 122 14.93 6.05 -13.48
C VAL A 122 16.20 6.51 -12.77
N ASP A 123 17.11 7.17 -13.49
CA ASP A 123 18.36 7.66 -12.92
C ASP A 123 18.12 8.70 -11.80
N LEU A 124 17.12 9.56 -11.97
CA LEU A 124 16.71 10.49 -10.94
C LEU A 124 16.22 9.75 -9.68
N ILE A 125 15.33 8.76 -9.80
CA ILE A 125 14.83 7.97 -8.66
C ILE A 125 15.98 7.30 -7.92
N LEU A 126 16.91 6.68 -8.64
CA LEU A 126 18.08 6.02 -8.06
C LEU A 126 18.96 7.03 -7.32
N ASN A 127 19.19 8.22 -7.89
CA ASN A 127 19.94 9.29 -7.23
C ASN A 127 19.22 9.81 -5.96
N LEU A 128 17.90 9.97 -6.02
CA LEU A 128 17.10 10.41 -4.88
C LEU A 128 17.21 9.43 -3.71
N LEU A 129 17.05 8.14 -3.97
CA LEU A 129 17.14 7.09 -2.97
C LEU A 129 18.55 6.97 -2.37
N THR A 130 19.58 7.03 -3.19
CA THR A 130 20.95 6.69 -2.75
C THR A 130 21.74 7.88 -2.22
N GLN A 131 21.36 9.09 -2.62
CA GLN A 131 22.12 10.30 -2.30
C GLN A 131 21.27 11.36 -1.64
N ARG A 132 20.25 11.88 -2.33
CA ARG A 132 19.59 13.12 -1.91
C ARG A 132 18.77 12.94 -0.65
N ILE A 133 17.92 11.92 -0.59
CA ILE A 133 17.03 11.68 0.55
C ILE A 133 17.83 11.31 1.81
N PRO A 134 18.78 10.36 1.78
CA PRO A 134 19.60 10.05 2.95
C PRO A 134 20.37 11.26 3.46
N LYS A 135 20.97 12.07 2.56
CA LYS A 135 21.74 13.26 2.97
C LYS A 135 20.87 14.39 3.53
N SER A 136 19.66 14.58 3.02
CA SER A 136 18.82 15.73 3.38
C SER A 136 17.93 15.44 4.60
N PHE A 137 17.51 14.19 4.77
CA PHE A 137 16.51 13.81 5.77
C PHE A 137 16.99 12.74 6.76
N ASN A 138 18.19 12.18 6.57
CA ASN A 138 18.73 11.08 7.38
C ASN A 138 17.82 9.84 7.40
N TYR A 139 17.18 9.56 6.26
CA TYR A 139 16.31 8.40 6.06
C TYR A 139 17.06 7.25 5.39
N ASN A 140 16.80 6.05 5.86
CA ASN A 140 17.26 4.83 5.23
C ASN A 140 16.39 4.52 4.00
N PRO A 141 17.00 4.36 2.81
CA PRO A 141 16.23 4.16 1.57
C PRO A 141 15.40 2.87 1.53
N LEU A 142 15.77 1.85 2.31
CA LEU A 142 15.03 0.58 2.35
C LEU A 142 13.88 0.59 3.36
N TYR A 143 14.06 1.24 4.51
CA TYR A 143 13.09 1.21 5.61
C TYR A 143 12.16 2.42 5.64
N ASP A 144 12.69 3.61 5.37
CA ASP A 144 11.97 4.88 5.60
C ASP A 144 11.38 5.48 4.31
N VAL A 145 11.73 4.92 3.14
CA VAL A 145 11.32 5.46 1.83
C VAL A 145 10.54 4.41 1.04
N GLN A 146 9.43 4.85 0.44
CA GLN A 146 8.63 4.04 -0.48
C GLN A 146 8.60 4.71 -1.86
N VAL A 147 8.92 3.94 -2.90
CA VAL A 147 8.72 4.36 -4.30
C VAL A 147 7.37 3.83 -4.77
N ILE A 148 6.55 4.70 -5.35
CA ILE A 148 5.23 4.35 -5.90
C ILE A 148 5.22 4.75 -7.37
N VAL A 149 4.82 3.83 -8.24
CA VAL A 149 4.68 4.05 -9.68
C VAL A 149 3.35 3.49 -10.18
N PRO A 150 2.75 4.07 -11.24
CA PRO A 150 1.41 3.69 -11.70
C PRO A 150 1.36 2.36 -12.46
N THR A 151 2.50 1.84 -12.95
CA THR A 151 2.54 0.65 -13.82
C THR A 151 3.54 -0.39 -13.34
N ASN A 152 3.20 -1.66 -13.54
CA ASN A 152 4.13 -2.77 -13.25
C ASN A 152 5.22 -2.93 -14.33
N LYS A 153 4.87 -2.61 -15.59
CA LYS A 153 5.73 -2.77 -16.78
C LYS A 153 6.22 -1.41 -17.29
N GLY A 154 7.23 -1.45 -18.15
CA GLY A 154 7.86 -0.28 -18.77
C GLY A 154 9.16 0.13 -18.08
N ILE A 155 9.83 1.13 -18.64
CA ILE A 155 11.11 1.66 -18.12
C ILE A 155 10.93 2.20 -16.69
N VAL A 156 9.87 2.96 -16.43
CA VAL A 156 9.52 3.48 -15.09
C VAL A 156 8.48 2.58 -14.40
N GLY A 157 8.51 1.28 -14.69
CA GLY A 157 7.61 0.29 -14.09
C GLY A 157 8.21 -0.37 -12.85
N VAL A 158 7.35 -0.93 -11.99
CA VAL A 158 7.75 -1.65 -10.76
C VAL A 158 8.86 -2.67 -11.03
N ASN A 159 8.72 -3.49 -12.06
CA ASN A 159 9.66 -4.58 -12.33
C ASN A 159 11.07 -4.06 -12.65
N ASN A 160 11.18 -3.04 -13.51
CA ASN A 160 12.48 -2.47 -13.88
C ASN A 160 13.09 -1.72 -12.70
N LEU A 161 12.30 -0.90 -12.01
CA LEU A 161 12.78 -0.15 -10.85
C LEU A 161 13.24 -1.07 -9.72
N ASN A 162 12.50 -2.12 -9.38
CA ASN A 162 12.92 -3.08 -8.36
C ASN A 162 14.26 -3.72 -8.72
N SER A 163 14.46 -4.12 -9.97
CA SER A 163 15.73 -4.67 -10.44
C SER A 163 16.88 -3.68 -10.28
N ARG A 164 16.70 -2.44 -10.77
CA ARG A 164 17.73 -1.39 -10.74
C ARG A 164 18.04 -0.93 -9.31
N ILE A 165 17.03 -0.88 -8.44
CA ILE A 165 17.18 -0.54 -7.03
C ILE A 165 17.90 -1.67 -6.28
N GLN A 166 17.53 -2.94 -6.51
CA GLN A 166 18.23 -4.11 -5.93
C GLN A 166 19.71 -4.09 -6.30
N ASP A 167 20.06 -3.80 -7.56
CA ASP A 167 21.46 -3.77 -8.02
C ASP A 167 22.31 -2.68 -7.35
N ILE A 168 21.71 -1.58 -6.92
CA ILE A 168 22.43 -0.47 -6.28
C ILE A 168 22.40 -0.54 -4.76
N LEU A 169 21.35 -1.11 -4.16
CA LEU A 169 21.19 -1.14 -2.70
C LEU A 169 21.57 -2.49 -2.08
N ASN A 170 21.59 -3.58 -2.85
CA ASN A 170 21.89 -4.92 -2.32
C ASN A 170 22.93 -5.68 -3.16
N PHE A 171 24.17 -5.71 -2.66
CA PHE A 171 25.33 -6.37 -3.28
C PHE A 171 25.56 -7.81 -2.80
N ASN A 172 24.62 -8.41 -2.08
CA ASN A 172 24.80 -9.76 -1.56
C ASN A 172 24.94 -10.78 -2.70
N SER A 173 25.92 -11.70 -2.58
CA SER A 173 26.18 -12.73 -3.57
C SER A 173 25.24 -13.93 -3.45
N GLN A 174 24.68 -14.18 -2.26
CA GLN A 174 23.68 -15.22 -2.04
C GLN A 174 22.36 -14.81 -2.67
N LYS A 175 21.95 -15.59 -3.67
CA LYS A 175 20.79 -15.29 -4.50
C LYS A 175 20.16 -16.54 -5.07
N VAL A 176 18.87 -16.45 -5.36
CA VAL A 176 18.09 -17.49 -6.00
C VAL A 176 17.22 -16.88 -7.10
N LEU A 177 17.07 -17.61 -8.20
CA LEU A 177 16.25 -17.21 -9.34
C LEU A 177 14.94 -17.98 -9.31
N ARG A 178 13.81 -17.27 -9.33
CA ARG A 178 12.47 -17.88 -9.44
C ARG A 178 11.71 -17.22 -10.57
N GLY A 179 11.53 -17.96 -11.66
CA GLY A 179 10.98 -17.41 -12.90
C GLY A 179 11.88 -16.30 -13.45
N SER A 180 11.32 -15.10 -13.61
CA SER A 180 12.06 -13.91 -14.06
C SER A 180 12.55 -13.01 -12.93
N VAL A 181 12.35 -13.40 -11.66
CA VAL A 181 12.68 -12.58 -10.50
C VAL A 181 13.87 -13.19 -9.77
N GLN A 182 14.87 -12.37 -9.49
CA GLN A 182 16.03 -12.73 -8.69
C GLN A 182 15.83 -12.20 -7.27
N TYR A 183 15.96 -13.08 -6.29
CA TYR A 183 15.94 -12.75 -4.87
C TYR A 183 17.35 -12.86 -4.31
N ARG A 184 17.76 -11.89 -3.49
CA ARG A 184 19.04 -11.83 -2.79
C ARG A 184 18.81 -11.81 -1.28
N LEU A 185 19.77 -12.33 -0.52
CA LEU A 185 19.78 -12.14 0.94
C LEU A 185 19.72 -10.64 1.25
N ASN A 186 18.91 -10.24 2.23
CA ASN A 186 18.57 -8.86 2.63
C ASN A 186 17.64 -8.08 1.69
N ASP A 187 17.04 -8.70 0.67
CA ASP A 187 16.04 -8.02 -0.13
C ASP A 187 14.78 -7.68 0.68
N LYS A 188 14.26 -6.47 0.45
CA LYS A 188 12.91 -6.08 0.85
C LYS A 188 11.91 -6.73 -0.10
N VAL A 189 11.00 -7.53 0.43
CA VAL A 189 9.97 -8.26 -0.32
C VAL A 189 8.58 -7.91 0.20
N MET A 190 7.56 -8.18 -0.62
CA MET A 190 6.16 -7.98 -0.27
C MET A 190 5.36 -9.25 -0.53
N GLN A 191 4.50 -9.61 0.40
CA GLN A 191 3.55 -10.70 0.24
C GLN A 191 2.41 -10.25 -0.69
N LEU A 192 2.18 -10.99 -1.78
CA LEU A 192 1.19 -10.61 -2.80
C LEU A 192 -0.20 -11.27 -2.62
N LYS A 193 -0.30 -12.25 -1.72
CA LYS A 193 -1.52 -13.03 -1.48
C LYS A 193 -1.62 -13.41 -0.02
N ASN A 194 -2.81 -13.38 0.57
CA ASN A 194 -3.00 -13.86 1.93
C ASN A 194 -2.62 -15.34 2.04
N ASN A 195 -1.83 -15.69 3.05
CA ASN A 195 -1.55 -17.05 3.47
C ASN A 195 -1.87 -17.17 4.96
N TYR A 196 -3.05 -17.71 5.25
CA TYR A 196 -3.56 -17.84 6.62
C TYR A 196 -2.84 -18.92 7.43
N GLU A 197 -2.22 -19.92 6.79
CA GLU A 197 -1.45 -20.96 7.49
C GLU A 197 -0.14 -20.38 8.05
N LYS A 198 0.47 -19.46 7.30
CA LYS A 198 1.69 -18.76 7.68
C LYS A 198 1.42 -17.43 8.39
N ASP A 199 0.14 -17.07 8.55
CA ASP A 199 -0.32 -15.82 9.16
C ASP A 199 0.36 -14.57 8.56
N VAL A 200 0.41 -14.51 7.23
CA VAL A 200 0.92 -13.38 6.43
C VAL A 200 -0.14 -12.93 5.43
N TYR A 201 -0.25 -11.62 5.23
CA TYR A 201 -1.33 -10.99 4.47
C TYR A 201 -0.79 -10.24 3.25
N ASN A 202 -1.64 -10.05 2.25
CA ASN A 202 -1.29 -9.29 1.06
C ASN A 202 -0.95 -7.85 1.44
N GLY A 203 0.22 -7.38 1.01
CA GLY A 203 0.77 -6.08 1.36
C GLY A 203 1.80 -6.11 2.50
N ASP A 204 1.91 -7.22 3.24
CA ASP A 204 2.93 -7.36 4.27
C ASP A 204 4.33 -7.23 3.65
N ILE A 205 5.16 -6.41 4.28
CA ILE A 205 6.53 -6.14 3.87
C ILE A 205 7.47 -6.91 4.80
N GLY A 206 8.44 -7.59 4.22
CA GLY A 206 9.45 -8.34 4.96
C GLY A 206 10.84 -8.23 4.33
N PHE A 207 11.82 -8.83 4.99
CA PHE A 207 13.20 -8.90 4.49
C PHE A 207 13.67 -10.34 4.43
N ILE A 208 14.31 -10.72 3.32
CA ILE A 208 14.95 -12.03 3.22
C ILE A 208 16.13 -12.07 4.19
N ASN A 209 16.11 -12.99 5.16
CA ASN A 209 17.20 -13.16 6.12
C ASN A 209 17.86 -14.55 6.06
N GLY A 210 17.37 -15.44 5.19
CA GLY A 210 17.97 -16.74 4.92
C GLY A 210 17.67 -17.22 3.50
N ILE A 211 18.65 -17.88 2.89
CA ILE A 211 18.48 -18.64 1.63
C ILE A 211 19.20 -19.97 1.85
N ASP A 212 18.43 -21.06 1.86
CA ASP A 212 18.92 -22.42 1.98
C ASP A 212 18.76 -23.13 0.62
N MET A 213 19.89 -23.43 -0.02
CA MET A 213 19.91 -24.10 -1.32
C MET A 213 19.75 -25.62 -1.22
N GLU A 214 19.99 -26.22 -0.05
CA GLU A 214 19.81 -27.66 0.17
C GLU A 214 18.35 -28.00 0.48
N MET A 215 17.70 -27.18 1.32
CA MET A 215 16.28 -27.31 1.62
C MET A 215 15.38 -26.65 0.57
N GLU A 216 15.97 -25.89 -0.35
CA GLU A 216 15.27 -25.15 -1.38
C GLU A 216 14.26 -24.12 -0.82
N GLU A 217 14.67 -23.42 0.24
CA GLU A 217 13.85 -22.46 0.98
C GLU A 217 14.47 -21.05 1.09
N ILE A 218 13.60 -20.03 1.08
CA ILE A 218 13.92 -18.65 1.46
C ILE A 218 13.21 -18.36 2.78
N THR A 219 13.94 -17.88 3.77
CA THR A 219 13.36 -17.36 5.01
C THR A 219 13.17 -15.85 4.87
N VAL A 220 11.93 -15.40 5.10
CA VAL A 220 11.56 -13.99 5.11
C VAL A 220 11.15 -13.58 6.52
N ASN A 221 11.74 -12.50 7.03
CA ASN A 221 11.33 -11.88 8.28
C ASN A 221 10.22 -10.85 8.01
N PHE A 222 9.01 -11.14 8.45
CA PHE A 222 7.89 -10.20 8.50
C PHE A 222 7.71 -9.72 9.93
N ASP A 223 8.14 -8.47 10.19
CA ASP A 223 8.00 -7.81 11.49
C ASP A 223 8.45 -8.69 12.68
N GLY A 224 9.68 -9.21 12.59
CA GLY A 224 10.27 -10.07 13.62
C GLY A 224 9.91 -11.55 13.53
N ARG A 225 8.94 -11.94 12.69
CA ARG A 225 8.56 -13.35 12.48
C ARG A 225 9.21 -13.92 11.22
N ASN A 226 9.93 -15.03 11.38
CA ASN A 226 10.49 -15.75 10.25
C ASN A 226 9.45 -16.68 9.63
N VAL A 227 9.32 -16.60 8.31
CA VAL A 227 8.40 -17.40 7.52
C VAL A 227 9.18 -17.97 6.34
N ASP A 228 9.21 -19.30 6.24
CA ASP A 228 9.93 -20.01 5.19
C ASP A 228 9.08 -20.19 3.94
N TYR A 229 9.68 -20.05 2.77
CA TYR A 229 9.05 -20.23 1.46
C TYR A 229 9.91 -21.15 0.61
N SER A 230 9.34 -22.29 0.22
CA SER A 230 9.95 -23.09 -0.85
C SER A 230 9.95 -22.30 -2.16
N PHE A 231 11.06 -22.38 -2.90
CA PHE A 231 11.22 -21.71 -4.19
C PHE A 231 11.01 -22.61 -5.42
N PHE A 232 10.47 -23.82 -5.23
CA PHE A 232 9.95 -24.69 -6.30
C PHE A 232 8.41 -24.74 -6.35
#